data_AF-A0A7S2AAY2-F1
#
_entry.id   AF-A0A7S2AAY2-F1
#
_cell.length_a   1.000
_cell.length_b   1.000
_cell.length_c   1.000
_cell.angle_alpha   90.00
_cell.angle_beta   90.00
_cell.angle_gamma   90.00
#
_symmetry.space_group_name_H-M   'P 1'
#
loop_
_entity.id
_entity.type
_entity.pdbx_description
1 polymer ?
#
loop_
_entity_poly.entity_id
_entity_poly.type
_entity_poly.pdbx_seq_one_letter_code
_entity_poly.pdbx_strand_id
1 'polypeptide(L)'
;IGVAMGISGSDVSQEAADMILRDDNFASIVKGVKEGRLIFDNLKKSIAYTLSSNIPEILPFILFILIQIPLPLTTVLILCIDLGTDMIPAISLAYENAESDIMERKPRNADTDKLVTAKLMYFSYLQIGVIQALAGMYTYFIVMNDYGFAPNELINKAADYEDSDIDDFETDDGIYDSSYREDVLAHAQTAYFVSIVIVQWADLLICKTRKLSIFQQ
;
A
#
# COMPACT_ATOMS: atom_id res chain seq x y z
N ILE A 1 -27.01 13.61 7.65
CA ILE A 1 -27.67 12.34 7.99
C ILE A 1 -28.98 12.65 8.68
N GLY A 2 -30.01 12.83 7.88
CA GLY A 2 -31.40 12.70 8.32
C GLY A 2 -31.77 11.23 8.48
N VAL A 3 -32.50 10.90 9.54
CA VAL A 3 -32.95 9.53 9.84
C VAL A 3 -34.48 9.53 9.91
N ALA A 4 -35.14 8.70 9.11
CA ALA A 4 -36.60 8.54 9.10
C ALA A 4 -37.04 7.15 9.56
N MET A 5 -38.29 7.06 10.01
CA MET A 5 -38.94 5.82 10.44
C MET A 5 -39.61 5.15 9.26
N GLY A 6 -39.44 3.84 9.11
CA GLY A 6 -39.94 3.07 7.98
C GLY A 6 -41.44 2.75 8.04
N ILE A 7 -42.02 2.67 9.24
CA ILE A 7 -43.44 2.33 9.44
C ILE A 7 -44.24 3.58 9.83
N SER A 8 -43.75 4.35 10.80
CA SER A 8 -44.43 5.54 11.33
C SER A 8 -44.10 6.85 10.59
N GLY A 9 -43.07 6.86 9.74
CA GLY A 9 -42.69 8.04 8.94
C GLY A 9 -43.59 8.22 7.73
N SER A 10 -43.86 9.47 7.35
CA SER A 10 -44.54 9.79 6.09
C SER A 10 -43.61 9.55 4.90
N ASP A 11 -44.18 9.26 3.72
CA ASP A 11 -43.42 9.04 2.49
C ASP A 11 -42.46 10.22 2.19
N VAL A 12 -42.92 11.45 2.40
CA VAL A 12 -42.10 12.67 2.24
C VAL A 12 -40.90 12.67 3.19
N SER A 13 -41.07 12.20 4.43
CA SER A 13 -39.96 12.12 5.40
C SER A 13 -38.96 11.02 5.07
N GLN A 14 -39.43 9.91 4.47
CA GLN A 14 -38.57 8.81 4.05
C GLN A 14 -37.74 9.19 2.82
N GLU A 15 -38.36 9.87 1.83
CA GLU A 15 -37.66 10.36 0.64
C GLU A 15 -36.63 11.46 0.95
N ALA A 16 -36.86 12.26 1.99
CA ALA A 16 -35.94 13.32 2.41
C ALA A 16 -34.78 12.85 3.31
N ALA A 17 -34.80 11.60 3.80
CA ALA A 17 -33.82 11.09 4.75
C ALA A 17 -32.64 10.37 4.07
N ASP A 18 -31.46 10.46 4.69
CA ASP A 18 -30.26 9.74 4.24
C ASP A 18 -30.26 8.27 4.71
N MET A 19 -31.05 7.95 5.74
CA MET A 19 -31.15 6.62 6.34
C MET A 19 -32.59 6.36 6.83
N ILE A 20 -33.09 5.15 6.57
CA ILE A 20 -34.44 4.72 6.98
C ILE A 20 -34.35 3.55 7.96
N LEU A 21 -34.98 3.68 9.12
CA LEU A 21 -35.12 2.61 10.11
C LEU A 21 -36.31 1.73 9.75
N ARG A 22 -36.06 0.63 9.04
CA ARG A 22 -37.15 -0.26 8.55
C ARG A 22 -37.99 -0.89 9.66
N ASP A 23 -37.43 -1.04 10.86
CA ASP A 23 -38.06 -1.68 12.02
C ASP A 23 -38.55 -0.67 13.07
N ASP A 24 -38.48 0.64 12.79
CA ASP A 24 -38.83 1.71 13.73
C ASP A 24 -38.11 1.62 15.09
N ASN A 25 -36.93 0.97 15.13
CA ASN A 25 -36.18 0.79 16.36
C ASN A 25 -35.11 1.86 16.54
N PHE A 26 -35.32 2.77 17.49
CA PHE A 26 -34.34 3.81 17.83
C PHE A 26 -32.97 3.27 18.29
N ALA A 27 -32.89 2.03 18.80
CA ALA A 27 -31.62 1.40 19.15
C ALA A 27 -30.67 1.24 17.95
N SER A 28 -31.21 1.19 16.73
CA SER A 28 -30.44 1.15 15.48
C SER A 28 -29.58 2.39 15.28
N ILE A 29 -29.97 3.55 15.83
CA ILE A 29 -29.14 4.77 15.79
C ILE A 29 -27.86 4.56 16.59
N VAL A 30 -27.95 3.97 17.79
CA VAL A 30 -26.78 3.70 18.64
C VAL A 30 -25.84 2.72 17.94
N LYS A 31 -26.38 1.67 17.29
CA LYS A 31 -25.60 0.75 16.45
C LYS A 31 -24.95 1.47 15.28
N GLY A 32 -25.69 2.34 14.58
CA GLY A 32 -25.16 3.12 13.46
C GLY A 32 -24.02 4.05 13.87
N VAL A 33 -24.09 4.67 15.05
CA VAL A 33 -22.98 5.46 15.62
C VAL A 33 -21.78 4.58 15.92
N LYS A 34 -21.98 3.37 16.47
CA LYS A 34 -20.91 2.40 16.73
C LYS A 34 -20.20 2.00 15.42
N GLU A 35 -20.96 1.58 14.41
CA GLU A 35 -20.42 1.17 13.10
C GLU A 35 -19.74 2.34 12.38
N GLY A 36 -20.32 3.54 12.42
CA GLY A 36 -19.71 4.75 11.84
C GLY A 36 -18.37 5.11 12.50
N ARG A 37 -18.25 4.88 13.81
CA ARG A 37 -16.99 5.06 14.55
C ARG A 37 -15.96 3.96 14.22
N LEU A 38 -16.41 2.72 14.05
CA LEU A 38 -15.57 1.58 13.70
C LEU A 38 -14.98 1.73 12.30
N ILE A 39 -15.84 1.98 11.30
CA ILE A 39 -15.40 2.12 9.90
C ILE A 39 -14.43 3.29 9.73
N PHE A 40 -14.59 4.39 10.49
CA PHE A 40 -13.65 5.51 10.43
C PHE A 40 -12.24 5.13 10.89
N ASP A 41 -12.10 4.32 11.94
CA ASP A 41 -10.79 3.86 12.40
C ASP A 41 -10.21 2.79 11.45
N ASN A 42 -11.05 1.89 10.93
CA ASN A 42 -10.64 0.87 9.97
C ASN A 42 -10.20 1.48 8.63
N LEU A 43 -10.88 2.53 8.15
CA LEU A 43 -10.46 3.27 6.97
C LEU A 43 -9.09 3.93 7.15
N LYS A 44 -8.75 4.40 8.36
CA LYS A 44 -7.39 4.90 8.61
C LYS A 44 -6.33 3.81 8.46
N LYS A 45 -6.63 2.58 8.89
CA LYS A 45 -5.73 1.43 8.74
C LYS A 45 -5.56 1.06 7.27
N SER A 46 -6.67 0.93 6.56
CA SER A 46 -6.70 0.62 5.12
C SER A 46 -5.92 1.68 4.32
N ILE A 47 -6.14 2.96 4.58
CA ILE A 47 -5.40 4.05 3.92
C ILE A 47 -3.92 4.05 4.30
N ALA A 48 -3.58 3.77 5.56
CA ALA A 48 -2.18 3.70 5.99
C ALA A 48 -1.41 2.61 5.23
N TYR A 49 -2.04 1.45 5.03
CA TYR A 49 -1.52 0.31 4.27
C TYR A 49 -1.35 0.61 2.78
N THR A 50 -2.32 1.26 2.14
CA THR A 50 -2.20 1.61 0.72
C THR A 50 -1.26 2.79 0.47
N LEU A 51 -0.94 3.60 1.50
CA LEU A 51 0.01 4.71 1.35
C LEU A 51 1.46 4.24 1.50
N SER A 52 1.74 3.21 2.31
CA SER A 52 3.09 2.69 2.50
C SER A 52 3.67 2.06 1.22
N SER A 53 2.84 1.36 0.44
CA SER A 53 3.20 0.71 -0.83
C SER A 53 3.70 1.67 -1.91
N ASN A 54 3.24 2.91 -1.91
CA ASN A 54 3.62 3.90 -2.93
C ASN A 54 5.11 4.23 -2.91
N ILE A 55 5.80 4.11 -1.76
CA ILE A 55 7.22 4.46 -1.65
C ILE A 55 8.13 3.45 -2.37
N PRO A 56 8.02 2.12 -2.13
CA PRO A 56 8.75 1.14 -2.92
C PRO A 56 8.41 1.16 -4.41
N GLU A 57 7.27 1.74 -4.82
CA GLU A 57 6.94 1.90 -6.24
C GLU A 57 7.60 3.14 -6.88
N ILE A 58 7.65 4.26 -6.15
CA ILE A 58 8.23 5.52 -6.64
C ILE A 58 9.76 5.50 -6.58
N LEU A 59 10.35 4.89 -5.55
CA LEU A 59 11.80 4.91 -5.34
C LEU A 59 12.59 4.32 -6.54
N PRO A 60 12.21 3.18 -7.15
CA PRO A 60 12.84 2.66 -8.36
C PRO A 60 12.96 3.68 -9.50
N PHE A 61 11.90 4.45 -9.76
CA PHE A 61 11.94 5.50 -10.79
C PHE A 61 12.86 6.66 -10.43
N ILE A 62 12.88 7.06 -9.15
CA ILE A 62 13.79 8.11 -8.68
C ILE A 62 15.25 7.65 -8.86
N LEU A 63 15.56 6.40 -8.52
CA LEU A 63 16.91 5.85 -8.67
C LEU A 63 17.29 5.64 -10.14
N PHE A 64 16.35 5.22 -10.98
CA PHE A 64 16.53 5.16 -12.43
C PHE A 64 16.92 6.53 -13.00
N ILE A 65 16.25 7.62 -12.60
CA ILE A 65 16.55 8.96 -13.11
C ILE A 65 17.86 9.53 -12.53
N LEU A 66 18.10 9.36 -11.22
CA LEU A 66 19.23 10.03 -10.54
C LEU A 66 20.55 9.25 -10.61
N ILE A 67 20.48 7.93 -10.49
CA ILE A 67 21.66 7.03 -10.46
C ILE A 67 21.84 6.30 -11.80
N GLN A 68 20.84 6.37 -12.69
CA GLN A 68 20.89 5.71 -13.99
C GLN A 68 21.20 4.22 -13.87
N ILE A 69 20.49 3.54 -12.95
CA ILE A 69 20.44 2.07 -12.86
C ILE A 69 19.31 1.52 -13.74
N PRO A 70 19.39 0.28 -14.25
CA PRO A 70 18.31 -0.33 -15.02
C PRO A 70 16.99 -0.37 -14.23
N LEU A 71 15.86 -0.17 -14.90
CA LEU A 71 14.57 0.03 -14.24
C LEU A 71 14.20 -1.15 -13.32
N PRO A 72 14.20 -0.99 -11.98
CA PRO A 72 13.97 -2.10 -11.06
C PRO A 72 12.51 -2.59 -11.02
N LEU A 73 11.55 -1.73 -11.39
CA LEU A 73 10.14 -2.06 -11.37
C LEU A 73 9.43 -1.39 -12.56
N THR A 74 8.74 -2.20 -13.37
CA THR A 74 7.98 -1.69 -14.52
C THR A 74 6.60 -1.19 -14.12
N THR A 75 6.04 -0.30 -14.93
CA THR A 75 4.69 0.24 -14.73
C THR A 75 3.62 -0.86 -14.67
N VAL A 76 3.80 -1.95 -15.42
CA VAL A 76 2.86 -3.09 -15.40
C VAL A 76 2.88 -3.79 -14.04
N LEU A 77 4.06 -3.99 -13.45
CA LEU A 77 4.19 -4.63 -12.13
C LEU A 77 3.60 -3.75 -11.02
N ILE A 78 3.71 -2.43 -11.12
CA ILE A 78 3.06 -1.50 -10.20
C ILE A 78 1.55 -1.66 -10.27
N LEU A 79 0.97 -1.68 -11.46
CA LEU A 79 -0.47 -1.93 -11.62
C LEU A 79 -0.88 -3.29 -11.06
N CYS A 80 -0.03 -4.32 -11.18
CA CYS A 80 -0.28 -5.62 -10.56
C CYS A 80 -0.27 -5.57 -9.02
N ILE A 81 0.52 -4.68 -8.41
CA ILE A 81 0.54 -4.47 -6.96
C ILE A 81 -0.75 -3.75 -6.53
N ASP A 82 -0.99 -2.57 -7.09
CA ASP A 82 -2.11 -1.69 -6.71
C ASP A 82 -3.48 -2.31 -6.95
N LEU A 83 -3.69 -2.87 -8.14
CA LEU A 83 -5.00 -3.38 -8.57
C LEU A 83 -5.16 -4.88 -8.29
N GLY A 84 -4.04 -5.60 -8.13
CA GLY A 84 -4.04 -7.03 -7.93
C GLY A 84 -3.86 -7.40 -6.46
N THR A 85 -2.63 -7.29 -5.96
CA THR A 85 -2.27 -7.89 -4.68
C THR A 85 -2.76 -7.10 -3.47
N ASP A 86 -2.77 -5.76 -3.53
CA ASP A 86 -3.08 -4.92 -2.37
C ASP A 86 -4.59 -4.67 -2.17
N MET A 87 -5.41 -4.89 -3.20
CA MET A 87 -6.85 -4.66 -3.11
C MET A 87 -7.53 -5.54 -2.05
N ILE A 88 -7.22 -6.85 -2.02
CA ILE A 88 -7.86 -7.79 -1.08
C ILE A 88 -7.45 -7.49 0.37
N PRO A 89 -6.14 -7.36 0.71
CA PRO A 89 -5.70 -6.98 2.04
C PRO A 89 -6.27 -5.63 2.51
N ALA A 90 -6.26 -4.60 1.65
CA ALA A 90 -6.76 -3.28 2.00
C ALA A 90 -8.26 -3.28 2.35
N ILE A 91 -9.06 -4.06 1.62
CA ILE A 91 -10.50 -4.24 1.91
C ILE A 91 -10.68 -5.05 3.19
N SER A 92 -9.84 -6.06 3.44
CA SER A 92 -9.94 -6.89 4.65
C SER A 92 -9.78 -6.06 5.94
N LEU A 93 -8.96 -5.01 5.92
CA LEU A 93 -8.78 -4.08 7.04
C LEU A 93 -10.06 -3.30 7.38
N ALA A 94 -11.02 -3.19 6.45
CA ALA A 94 -12.33 -2.58 6.73
C ALA A 94 -13.17 -3.43 7.71
N TYR A 95 -12.93 -4.73 7.77
CA TYR A 95 -13.65 -5.70 8.61
C TYR A 95 -13.02 -5.91 10.00
N GLU A 96 -12.01 -5.11 10.36
CA GLU A 96 -11.38 -5.22 11.67
C GLU A 96 -12.32 -4.87 12.83
N ASN A 97 -12.09 -5.50 13.98
CA ASN A 97 -12.83 -5.22 15.20
C ASN A 97 -12.32 -3.94 15.89
N ALA A 98 -13.15 -3.40 16.78
CA ALA A 98 -12.78 -2.23 17.57
C ALA A 98 -11.68 -2.57 18.60
N GLU A 99 -10.56 -1.82 18.58
CA GLU A 99 -9.43 -2.02 19.52
C GLU A 99 -9.68 -1.51 20.94
N SER A 100 -10.69 -0.66 21.13
CA SER A 100 -10.98 -0.02 22.41
C SER A 100 -12.47 0.26 22.50
N ASP A 101 -12.96 0.66 23.67
CA ASP A 101 -14.35 1.07 23.80
C ASP A 101 -14.63 2.35 22.98
N ILE A 102 -15.05 2.13 21.73
CA ILE A 102 -15.37 3.17 20.76
C ILE A 102 -16.65 3.92 21.11
N MET A 103 -17.46 3.43 22.04
CA MET A 103 -18.69 4.10 22.46
C MET A 103 -18.44 5.04 23.64
N GLU A 104 -17.49 4.74 24.51
CA GLU A 104 -17.11 5.59 25.65
C GLU A 104 -16.36 6.87 25.23
N ARG A 105 -15.68 6.87 24.07
CA ARG A 105 -14.99 8.07 23.57
C ARG A 105 -15.95 9.19 23.15
N LYS A 106 -15.51 10.44 23.33
CA LYS A 106 -16.22 11.62 22.82
C LYS A 106 -16.26 11.60 21.28
N PRO A 107 -17.27 12.23 20.65
CA PRO A 107 -17.30 12.43 19.20
C PRO A 107 -16.02 13.14 18.72
N ARG A 108 -15.51 12.74 17.56
CA ARG A 108 -14.30 13.35 16.98
C ARG A 108 -14.53 14.83 16.68
N ASN A 109 -13.48 15.63 16.78
CA ASN A 109 -13.53 16.99 16.27
C ASN A 109 -13.22 16.98 14.75
N ALA A 110 -14.11 17.54 13.94
CA ALA A 110 -13.98 17.53 12.49
C ALA A 110 -12.76 18.30 11.97
N ASP A 111 -12.26 19.27 12.72
CA ASP A 111 -11.15 20.14 12.33
C ASP A 111 -9.79 19.56 12.70
N THR A 112 -9.69 18.90 13.86
CA THR A 112 -8.42 18.33 14.33
C THR A 112 -8.26 16.86 13.98
N ASP A 113 -9.34 16.07 14.09
CA ASP A 113 -9.29 14.61 13.93
C ASP A 113 -9.66 14.22 12.51
N LYS A 114 -8.76 14.55 11.58
CA LYS A 114 -8.88 14.19 10.17
C LYS A 114 -8.67 12.68 9.95
N LEU A 115 -9.11 12.19 8.80
CA LEU A 115 -8.93 10.81 8.38
C LEU A 115 -7.42 10.54 8.16
N VAL A 116 -6.81 11.33 7.28
CA VAL A 116 -5.37 11.31 7.05
C VAL A 116 -4.72 12.43 7.85
N THR A 117 -3.83 12.07 8.77
CA THR A 117 -3.08 13.03 9.60
C THR A 117 -1.62 13.03 9.15
N ALA A 118 -0.91 14.16 9.29
CA ALA A 118 0.52 14.23 8.99
C ALA A 118 1.35 13.16 9.73
N LYS A 119 0.98 12.81 10.96
CA LYS A 119 1.59 11.71 11.72
C LYS A 119 1.46 10.35 11.03
N LEU A 120 0.29 10.08 10.44
CA LEU A 120 0.03 8.85 9.69
C LEU A 120 0.84 8.84 8.40
N MET A 121 0.86 9.95 7.66
CA MET A 121 1.69 10.07 6.46
C MET A 121 3.18 9.90 6.77
N TYR A 122 3.69 10.51 7.84
CA TYR A 122 5.08 10.37 8.25
C TYR A 122 5.43 8.91 8.59
N PHE A 123 4.57 8.24 9.34
CA PHE A 123 4.75 6.84 9.72
C PHE A 123 4.71 5.91 8.49
N SER A 124 3.66 5.99 7.67
CA SER A 124 3.50 5.14 6.49
C SER A 124 4.60 5.39 5.45
N TYR A 125 4.86 6.65 5.09
CA TYR A 125 5.81 6.95 4.01
C TYR A 125 7.28 6.84 4.44
N LEU A 126 7.66 7.50 5.53
CA LEU A 126 9.09 7.65 5.86
C LEU A 126 9.66 6.50 6.70
N GLN A 127 8.81 5.75 7.41
CA GLN A 127 9.28 4.62 8.20
C GLN A 127 9.02 3.31 7.47
N ILE A 128 7.75 2.94 7.29
CA ILE A 128 7.39 1.66 6.69
C ILE A 128 7.78 1.63 5.21
N GLY A 129 7.35 2.63 4.43
CA GLY A 129 7.61 2.69 2.99
C GLY A 129 9.10 2.68 2.65
N VAL A 130 9.94 3.39 3.41
CA VAL A 130 11.41 3.37 3.20
C VAL A 130 11.99 1.98 3.49
N ILE A 131 11.56 1.30 4.55
CA ILE A 131 12.01 -0.06 4.86
C ILE A 131 11.62 -1.03 3.73
N GLN A 132 10.39 -0.94 3.23
CA GLN A 132 9.91 -1.74 2.10
C GLN A 132 10.73 -1.48 0.84
N ALA A 133 11.00 -0.21 0.53
CA ALA A 133 11.77 0.18 -0.65
C ALA A 133 13.22 -0.29 -0.58
N LEU A 134 13.85 -0.20 0.59
CA LEU A 134 15.19 -0.74 0.81
C LEU A 134 15.22 -2.26 0.69
N ALA A 135 14.22 -2.97 1.20
CA ALA A 135 14.12 -4.43 1.06
C ALA A 135 13.95 -4.87 -0.40
N GLY A 136 13.11 -4.16 -1.17
CA GLY A 136 12.96 -4.38 -2.61
C GLY A 136 14.27 -4.12 -3.36
N MET A 137 14.91 -2.97 -3.11
CA MET A 137 16.16 -2.60 -3.78
C MET A 137 17.29 -3.58 -3.44
N TYR A 138 17.35 -4.03 -2.19
CA TYR A 138 18.30 -5.05 -1.77
C TYR A 138 18.14 -6.35 -2.54
N THR A 139 16.89 -6.82 -2.70
CA THR A 139 16.59 -8.01 -3.49
C THR A 139 17.00 -7.84 -4.95
N TYR A 140 16.71 -6.68 -5.55
CA TYR A 140 17.11 -6.36 -6.92
C TYR A 140 18.63 -6.42 -7.11
N PHE A 141 19.41 -5.80 -6.22
CA PHE A 141 20.87 -5.80 -6.32
C PHE A 141 21.48 -7.18 -6.10
N ILE A 142 20.91 -8.01 -5.22
CA ILE A 142 21.36 -9.39 -5.03
C ILE A 142 21.12 -10.21 -6.29
N VAL A 143 19.91 -10.14 -6.86
CA VAL A 143 19.59 -10.91 -8.06
C VAL A 143 20.49 -10.50 -9.21
N MET A 144 20.69 -9.20 -9.42
CA MET A 144 21.64 -8.71 -10.43
C MET A 144 23.06 -9.22 -10.19
N ASN A 145 23.54 -9.20 -8.94
CA ASN A 145 24.87 -9.68 -8.58
C ASN A 145 25.02 -11.20 -8.80
N ASP A 146 23.99 -11.99 -8.53
CA ASP A 146 24.01 -13.45 -8.76
C ASP A 146 24.10 -13.81 -10.25
N TYR A 147 23.61 -12.94 -11.13
CA TYR A 147 23.74 -13.07 -12.59
C TYR A 147 25.04 -12.44 -13.16
N GLY A 148 25.93 -11.93 -12.29
CA GLY A 148 27.23 -11.36 -12.68
C GLY A 148 27.26 -9.85 -12.83
N PHE A 149 26.16 -9.14 -12.54
CA PHE A 149 26.11 -7.68 -12.61
C PHE A 149 26.29 -7.06 -11.23
N ALA A 150 27.52 -6.68 -10.89
CA ALA A 150 27.82 -6.07 -9.60
C ALA A 150 27.10 -4.71 -9.43
N PRO A 151 26.61 -4.37 -8.23
CA PRO A 151 25.88 -3.12 -7.99
C PRO A 151 26.64 -1.85 -8.38
N ASN A 152 27.97 -1.86 -8.32
CA ASN A 152 28.80 -0.71 -8.68
C ASN A 152 28.88 -0.48 -10.19
N GLU A 153 28.74 -1.54 -10.98
CA GLU A 153 28.81 -1.48 -12.44
C GLU A 153 27.48 -1.07 -13.09
N LEU A 154 26.38 -1.23 -12.36
CA LEU A 154 25.04 -0.85 -12.80
C LEU A 154 24.80 0.67 -12.77
N ILE A 155 25.65 1.43 -12.07
CA ILE A 155 25.52 2.89 -11.94
C ILE A 155 25.88 3.55 -13.27
N ASN A 156 25.03 4.45 -13.77
CA ASN A 156 25.17 5.13 -15.06
C ASN A 156 25.10 4.24 -16.32
N LYS A 157 24.58 3.01 -16.22
CA LYS A 157 24.40 2.10 -17.35
C LYS A 157 22.93 1.89 -17.77
N ALA A 158 21.99 2.69 -17.25
CA ALA A 158 20.56 2.58 -17.62
C ALA A 158 20.30 2.73 -19.12
N ALA A 159 20.92 3.72 -19.76
CA ALA A 159 20.74 3.95 -21.20
C ALA A 159 21.30 2.78 -22.02
N ASP A 160 22.47 2.27 -21.63
CA ASP A 160 23.08 1.10 -22.26
C ASP A 160 22.21 -0.14 -22.08
N TYR A 161 21.46 -0.25 -20.96
CA TYR A 161 20.50 -1.31 -20.68
C TYR A 161 19.25 -1.30 -21.55
N GLU A 162 18.86 -0.14 -22.06
CA GLU A 162 17.67 0.03 -22.92
C GLU A 162 18.02 0.01 -24.42
N ASP A 163 19.29 0.22 -24.78
CA ASP A 163 19.74 0.23 -26.17
C ASP A 163 19.80 -1.19 -26.75
N SER A 164 18.93 -1.48 -27.72
CA SER A 164 18.86 -2.77 -28.42
C SER A 164 19.97 -2.97 -29.44
N ASP A 165 20.74 -1.93 -29.76
CA ASP A 165 21.81 -1.99 -30.76
C ASP A 165 23.16 -2.41 -30.14
N ILE A 166 23.24 -2.60 -28.81
CA ILE A 166 24.43 -3.06 -28.08
C ILE A 166 24.30 -4.57 -27.83
N ASP A 167 24.87 -5.38 -28.72
CA ASP A 167 24.89 -6.85 -28.57
C ASP A 167 25.90 -7.33 -27.51
N ASP A 168 27.02 -6.62 -27.32
CA ASP A 168 28.12 -7.03 -26.44
C ASP A 168 28.22 -6.10 -25.22
N PHE A 169 27.52 -6.41 -24.13
CA PHE A 169 27.63 -5.64 -22.89
C PHE A 169 28.79 -6.13 -22.02
N GLU A 170 29.88 -5.35 -21.99
CA GLU A 170 31.05 -5.63 -21.16
C GLU A 170 30.79 -5.34 -19.67
N THR A 171 30.95 -6.38 -18.85
CA THR A 171 30.92 -6.39 -17.38
C THR A 171 32.26 -6.97 -16.91
N ASP A 172 32.70 -6.71 -15.67
CA ASP A 172 34.00 -7.20 -15.18
C ASP A 172 34.13 -8.73 -15.23
N ASP A 173 33.00 -9.46 -15.18
CA ASP A 173 32.91 -10.93 -15.26
C ASP A 173 32.79 -11.49 -16.69
N GLY A 174 32.48 -10.68 -17.71
CA GLY A 174 32.33 -11.13 -19.09
C GLY A 174 31.50 -10.25 -20.01
N ILE A 175 31.36 -10.70 -21.27
CA ILE A 175 30.50 -10.07 -22.29
C ILE A 175 29.17 -10.83 -22.32
N TYR A 176 28.08 -10.09 -22.19
CA TYR A 176 26.73 -10.66 -22.20
C TYR A 176 25.93 -10.17 -23.41
N ASP A 177 25.22 -11.11 -24.03
CA ASP A 177 24.29 -10.86 -25.13
C ASP A 177 23.07 -10.05 -24.67
N SER A 178 22.49 -9.28 -25.59
CA SER A 178 21.32 -8.44 -25.34
C SER A 178 20.13 -9.26 -24.80
N SER A 179 19.88 -10.45 -25.36
CA SER A 179 18.81 -11.35 -24.92
C SER A 179 18.99 -11.83 -23.47
N TYR A 180 20.23 -12.13 -23.06
CA TYR A 180 20.49 -12.59 -21.69
C TYR A 180 20.22 -11.46 -20.68
N ARG A 181 20.55 -10.23 -21.06
CA ARG A 181 20.43 -9.06 -20.21
C ARG A 181 18.98 -8.66 -19.97
N GLU A 182 18.12 -8.78 -20.99
CA GLU A 182 16.67 -8.62 -20.85
C GLU A 182 16.06 -9.67 -19.91
N ASP A 183 16.47 -10.93 -20.03
CA ASP A 183 16.01 -12.01 -19.15
C ASP A 183 16.41 -11.77 -17.68
N VAL A 184 17.67 -11.37 -17.44
CA VAL A 184 18.16 -11.04 -16.10
C VAL A 184 17.40 -9.85 -15.51
N LEU A 185 17.13 -8.81 -16.31
CA LEU A 185 16.34 -7.67 -15.87
C LEU A 185 14.90 -8.09 -15.50
N ALA A 186 14.27 -8.95 -16.30
CA ALA A 186 12.94 -9.48 -16.00
C ALA A 186 12.94 -10.32 -14.70
N HIS A 187 13.98 -11.12 -14.47
CA HIS A 187 14.17 -11.86 -13.21
C HIS A 187 14.34 -10.92 -12.01
N ALA A 188 15.14 -9.85 -12.13
CA ALA A 188 15.31 -8.88 -11.06
C ALA A 188 14.03 -8.09 -10.76
N GLN A 189 13.28 -7.71 -11.79
CA GLN A 189 11.99 -7.01 -11.66
C GLN A 189 10.92 -7.87 -10.99
N THR A 190 10.84 -9.15 -11.37
CA THR A 190 9.92 -10.10 -10.73
C THR A 190 10.31 -10.40 -9.29
N ALA A 191 11.62 -10.49 -8.99
CA ALA A 191 12.10 -10.62 -7.62
C ALA A 191 11.77 -9.39 -6.75
N TYR A 192 11.90 -8.18 -7.31
CA TYR A 192 11.47 -6.95 -6.64
C TYR A 192 9.97 -6.96 -6.33
N PHE A 193 9.14 -7.32 -7.32
CA PHE A 193 7.70 -7.49 -7.15
C PHE A 193 7.35 -8.48 -6.03
N VAL A 194 7.97 -9.66 -6.02
CA VAL A 194 7.74 -10.66 -4.96
C VAL A 194 8.20 -10.14 -3.60
N SER A 195 9.31 -9.41 -3.54
CA SER A 195 9.78 -8.78 -2.30
C SER A 195 8.75 -7.79 -1.76
N ILE A 196 8.11 -6.97 -2.60
CA ILE A 196 7.03 -6.07 -2.17
C ILE A 196 5.89 -6.87 -1.55
N VAL A 197 5.41 -7.92 -2.21
CA VAL A 197 4.31 -8.74 -1.70
C VAL A 197 4.64 -9.34 -0.33
N ILE A 198 5.89 -9.77 -0.11
CA ILE A 198 6.34 -10.33 1.17
C ILE A 198 6.35 -9.26 2.26
N VAL A 199 6.91 -8.07 2.00
CA VAL A 199 6.93 -7.00 3.00
C VAL A 199 5.53 -6.44 3.29
N GLN A 200 4.61 -6.54 2.31
CA GLN A 200 3.21 -6.20 2.49
C GLN A 200 2.49 -7.11 3.48
N TRP A 201 2.89 -8.39 3.60
CA TRP A 201 2.31 -9.25 4.65
C TRP A 201 2.65 -8.74 6.04
N ALA A 202 3.87 -8.24 6.24
CA ALA A 202 4.27 -7.63 7.50
C ALA A 202 3.51 -6.31 7.73
N ASP A 203 3.38 -5.48 6.69
CA ASP A 203 2.66 -4.22 6.78
C ASP A 203 1.17 -4.42 7.10
N LEU A 204 0.52 -5.41 6.48
CA LEU A 204 -0.85 -5.79 6.77
C LEU A 204 -1.03 -6.12 8.26
N LEU A 205 -0.10 -6.89 8.83
CA LEU A 205 -0.14 -7.26 10.24
C LEU A 205 0.08 -6.06 11.16
N ILE A 206 0.96 -5.13 10.79
CA ILE A 206 1.24 -3.91 11.57
C ILE A 206 0.04 -2.95 11.48
N CYS A 207 -0.54 -2.77 10.30
CA CYS A 207 -1.69 -1.90 10.07
C CYS A 207 -2.98 -2.42 10.72
N LYS A 208 -3.04 -3.71 11.05
CA LYS A 208 -4.17 -4.33 11.75
C LYS A 208 -4.47 -3.67 13.11
N THR A 209 -3.44 -3.20 13.80
CA THR A 209 -3.54 -2.66 15.17
C THR A 209 -2.86 -1.30 15.27
N ARG A 210 -3.54 -0.27 15.79
CA ARG A 210 -2.95 1.07 15.99
C ARG A 210 -2.46 1.32 17.41
N LYS A 211 -3.03 0.63 18.40
CA LYS A 211 -2.69 0.83 19.81
C LYS A 211 -2.40 -0.48 20.53
N LEU A 212 -3.19 -1.52 20.25
CA LEU A 212 -2.99 -2.83 20.85
C LEU A 212 -1.83 -3.56 20.20
N SER A 213 -1.26 -4.52 20.93
CA SER A 213 -0.38 -5.51 20.33
C SER A 213 -1.21 -6.53 19.55
N ILE A 214 -0.63 -7.09 18.48
CA ILE A 214 -1.24 -8.18 17.69
C ILE A 214 -1.64 -9.37 18.57
N PHE A 215 -0.92 -9.62 19.68
CA PHE A 215 -1.24 -10.73 20.60
C PHE A 215 -2.40 -10.43 21.56
N GLN A 216 -2.82 -9.17 21.66
CA GLN A 216 -3.88 -8.72 22.56
C GLN A 216 -5.22 -8.52 21.84
N GLN A 217 -5.24 -8.58 20.51
CA GLN A 217 -6.39 -8.32 19.64
C GLN A 217 -6.91 -9.61 19.02
#